data_AF-A0A941P5X1-F1
#
_entry.id   AF-A0A941P5X1-F1
#
_cell.length_a   1.000
_cell.length_b   1.000
_cell.length_c   1.000
_cell.angle_alpha   90.00
_cell.angle_beta   90.00
_cell.angle_gamma   90.00
#
_symmetry.space_group_name_H-M   'P 1'
#
loop_
_entity.id
_entity.type
_entity.pdbx_description
1 polymer ?
#
loop_
_entity_poly.entity_id
_entity_poly.type
_entity_poly.pdbx_seq_one_letter_code
_entity_poly.pdbx_strand_id
1 'polypeptide(L)'
;MSGAGGSRPYSRGHLYRILSNLLYIGRIPHKDQTFPGNHPPIIEMDLWHAVQERLKANRQGDKVKAHASNPSILAGLVFDERGERLTASHAKKRAKRYRYYIGTQDPSDQDQDVVRIPANELEGLVSQAVQAWLNDGSKVMQAMSSGSARETQDRIEKARALAGKIKESLRLHLAGCIRRITVGPDRVRIALNPAALGVAEGLGAADEDPPVNEVSVKLGRCGMAVRLIVNTTEAGSRRTPDATLIALLAKAHDWFGELTSGRIESVAALASKEQVSAGYATRLIHLALMAPDIVERIVRGEHPPQLTAAKLMQWMPLSQDWSEQRRMLGFG
;
A
#
# COMPACT_ATOMS: atom_id res chain seq x y z
N MET A 1 -9.78 -47.79 -4.45
CA MET A 1 -10.76 -46.79 -3.99
C MET A 1 -10.33 -46.31 -2.60
N SER A 2 -9.72 -45.13 -2.49
CA SER A 2 -9.30 -44.55 -1.21
C SER A 2 -10.41 -43.66 -0.68
N GLY A 3 -11.02 -44.04 0.44
CA GLY A 3 -12.08 -43.28 1.10
C GLY A 3 -11.59 -41.92 1.59
N ALA A 4 -12.44 -40.90 1.47
CA ALA A 4 -12.19 -39.57 2.00
C ALA A 4 -12.18 -39.62 3.54
N GLY A 5 -11.00 -39.58 4.15
CA GLY A 5 -10.83 -39.54 5.61
C GLY A 5 -11.34 -38.20 6.20
N GLY A 6 -12.27 -38.29 7.16
CA GLY A 6 -12.94 -37.17 7.82
C GLY A 6 -12.11 -36.47 8.91
N SER A 7 -10.93 -35.94 8.57
CA SER A 7 -10.04 -35.24 9.52
C SER A 7 -9.60 -33.84 9.07
N ARG A 8 -10.37 -33.19 8.17
CA ARG A 8 -10.07 -31.82 7.75
C ARG A 8 -10.68 -30.80 8.73
N PRO A 9 -9.91 -29.82 9.23
CA PRO A 9 -10.45 -28.75 10.07
C PRO A 9 -11.51 -27.95 9.32
N TYR A 10 -12.58 -27.55 10.00
CA TYR A 10 -13.63 -26.72 9.41
C TYR A 10 -13.05 -25.38 8.95
N SER A 11 -13.30 -25.03 7.69
CA SER A 11 -12.99 -23.69 7.19
C SER A 11 -13.91 -22.65 7.84
N ARG A 12 -13.47 -21.39 7.93
CA ARG A 12 -14.29 -20.29 8.49
C ARG A 12 -15.65 -20.19 7.81
N GLY A 13 -15.71 -20.29 6.48
CA GLY A 13 -16.97 -20.27 5.75
C GLY A 13 -17.89 -21.45 6.10
N HIS A 14 -17.30 -22.63 6.33
CA HIS A 14 -18.05 -23.81 6.76
C HIS A 14 -18.64 -23.62 8.17
N LEU A 15 -17.88 -23.04 9.11
CA LEU A 15 -18.38 -22.72 10.44
C LEU A 15 -19.52 -21.70 10.39
N TYR A 16 -19.42 -20.66 9.55
CA TYR A 16 -20.51 -19.70 9.39
C TYR A 16 -21.77 -20.34 8.83
N ARG A 17 -21.61 -21.28 7.88
CA ARG A 17 -22.75 -22.04 7.32
C ARG A 17 -23.43 -22.92 8.37
N ILE A 18 -22.66 -23.59 9.23
CA ILE A 18 -23.19 -24.36 10.35
C ILE A 18 -23.95 -23.42 11.30
N LEU A 19 -23.29 -22.36 11.78
CA LEU A 19 -23.88 -21.45 12.76
C LEU A 19 -25.05 -20.61 12.24
N SER A 20 -25.27 -20.56 10.93
CA SER A 20 -26.40 -19.85 10.29
C SER A 20 -27.43 -20.80 9.69
N ASN A 21 -27.39 -22.09 10.02
CA ASN A 21 -28.37 -23.07 9.54
C ASN A 21 -29.69 -22.99 10.34
N LEU A 22 -30.76 -22.54 9.67
CA LEU A 22 -32.11 -22.44 10.24
C LEU A 22 -32.70 -23.79 10.70
N LEU A 23 -32.14 -24.91 10.23
CA LEU A 23 -32.53 -26.23 10.72
C LEU A 23 -32.29 -26.36 12.23
N TYR A 24 -31.35 -25.65 12.84
CA TYR A 24 -31.16 -25.80 14.29
C TYR A 24 -32.30 -25.21 15.13
N ILE A 25 -33.07 -24.28 14.57
CA ILE A 25 -34.26 -23.68 15.21
C ILE A 25 -35.57 -24.27 14.68
N GLY A 26 -35.53 -25.44 14.04
CA GLY A 26 -36.76 -26.08 13.55
C GLY A 26 -37.38 -25.40 12.33
N ARG A 27 -36.58 -24.69 11.51
CA ARG A 27 -37.09 -23.97 10.33
C ARG A 27 -36.37 -24.38 9.05
N ILE A 28 -37.11 -24.39 7.96
CA ILE A 28 -36.60 -24.80 6.64
C ILE A 28 -36.76 -23.63 5.66
N PRO A 29 -35.68 -23.15 5.04
CA PRO A 29 -35.76 -22.16 3.97
C PRO A 29 -36.20 -22.80 2.66
N HIS A 30 -37.16 -22.20 1.97
CA HIS A 30 -37.54 -22.56 0.60
C HIS A 30 -37.76 -21.28 -0.23
N LYS A 31 -36.89 -21.07 -1.22
CA LYS A 31 -36.78 -19.79 -1.96
C LYS A 31 -36.58 -18.64 -0.97
N ASP A 32 -37.39 -17.58 -1.07
CA ASP A 32 -37.31 -16.39 -0.20
C ASP A 32 -38.17 -16.49 1.06
N GLN A 33 -38.74 -17.68 1.35
CA GLN A 33 -39.63 -17.89 2.49
C GLN A 33 -39.09 -18.94 3.46
N THR A 34 -39.46 -18.79 4.74
CA THR A 34 -39.02 -19.69 5.82
C THR A 34 -40.23 -20.36 6.46
N PHE A 35 -40.25 -21.69 6.48
CA PHE A 35 -41.36 -22.51 6.97
C PHE A 35 -40.99 -23.24 8.27
N PRO A 36 -41.97 -23.57 9.13
CA PRO A 36 -41.74 -24.48 10.25
C PRO A 36 -41.41 -25.89 9.73
N GLY A 37 -40.38 -26.50 10.28
CA GLY A 37 -39.97 -27.87 9.99
C GLY A 37 -40.69 -28.88 10.88
N ASN A 38 -40.75 -30.14 10.44
CA ASN A 38 -41.41 -31.24 11.17
C ASN A 38 -40.54 -31.84 12.30
N HIS A 39 -39.47 -31.16 12.71
CA HIS A 39 -38.57 -31.64 13.75
C HIS A 39 -38.47 -30.60 14.87
N PRO A 40 -38.30 -31.02 16.13
CA PRO A 40 -38.11 -30.10 17.24
C PRO A 40 -36.82 -29.29 17.05
N PRO A 41 -36.78 -28.03 17.51
CA PRO A 41 -35.56 -27.23 17.51
C PRO A 41 -34.49 -27.90 18.37
N ILE A 42 -33.24 -27.83 17.92
CA ILE A 42 -32.07 -28.35 18.66
C ILE A 42 -31.54 -27.29 19.62
N ILE A 43 -31.73 -26.00 19.28
CA ILE A 43 -31.30 -24.86 20.09
C ILE A 43 -32.47 -23.89 20.31
N GLU A 44 -32.43 -23.21 21.46
CA GLU A 44 -33.38 -22.16 21.82
C GLU A 44 -33.27 -20.94 20.90
N MET A 45 -34.41 -20.28 20.67
CA MET A 45 -34.49 -19.11 19.77
C MET A 45 -33.67 -17.93 20.30
N ASP A 46 -33.63 -17.73 21.62
CA ASP A 46 -32.84 -16.66 22.25
C ASP A 46 -31.33 -16.88 22.06
N LEU A 47 -30.87 -18.13 22.16
CA LEU A 47 -29.48 -18.51 21.91
C LEU A 47 -29.12 -18.29 20.43
N TRP A 48 -30.03 -18.64 19.52
CA TRP A 48 -29.86 -18.37 18.09
C TRP A 48 -29.73 -16.88 17.81
N HIS A 49 -30.62 -16.04 18.34
CA HIS A 49 -30.55 -14.59 18.17
C HIS A 49 -29.23 -14.02 18.71
N ALA A 50 -28.79 -14.45 19.90
CA ALA A 50 -27.52 -14.02 20.47
C ALA A 50 -26.32 -14.40 19.58
N VAL A 51 -26.32 -15.61 18.99
CA VAL A 51 -25.27 -16.03 18.04
C VAL A 51 -25.33 -15.22 16.75
N GLN A 52 -26.51 -14.99 16.18
CA GLN A 52 -26.64 -14.20 14.94
C GLN A 52 -26.22 -12.75 15.15
N GLU A 53 -26.57 -12.12 16.27
CA GLU A 53 -26.11 -10.78 16.61
C GLU A 53 -24.58 -10.74 16.81
N ARG A 54 -24.01 -11.74 17.48
CA ARG A 54 -22.55 -11.85 17.59
C ARG A 54 -21.86 -12.04 16.23
N LEU A 55 -22.45 -12.80 15.32
CA LEU A 55 -21.94 -12.96 13.94
C LEU A 55 -22.06 -11.66 13.13
N LYS A 56 -23.14 -10.90 13.28
CA LYS A 56 -23.31 -9.57 12.66
C LYS A 56 -22.31 -8.55 13.21
N ALA A 57 -22.13 -8.49 14.52
CA ALA A 57 -21.14 -7.63 15.17
C ALA A 57 -19.71 -7.98 14.73
N ASN A 58 -19.40 -9.27 14.61
CA ASN A 58 -18.11 -9.75 14.10
C ASN A 58 -17.91 -9.47 12.59
N ARG A 59 -18.98 -9.31 11.81
CA ARG A 59 -18.91 -8.91 10.39
C ARG A 59 -18.40 -7.47 10.22
N GLN A 60 -18.68 -6.60 11.20
CA GLN A 60 -18.12 -5.24 11.26
C GLN A 60 -16.72 -5.21 11.91
N GLY A 61 -16.29 -6.33 12.50
CA GLY A 61 -15.09 -6.51 13.31
C GLY A 61 -13.81 -6.85 12.54
N ASP A 62 -13.70 -6.58 11.24
CA ASP A 62 -12.40 -6.49 10.54
C ASP A 62 -11.59 -5.25 10.97
N LYS A 63 -11.85 -4.74 12.19
CA LYS A 63 -11.00 -3.81 12.90
C LYS A 63 -9.66 -4.50 13.14
N VAL A 64 -8.70 -4.13 12.28
CA VAL A 64 -7.25 -4.15 12.48
C VAL A 64 -6.82 -5.14 13.56
N LYS A 65 -6.39 -6.34 13.16
CA LYS A 65 -5.77 -7.31 14.08
C LYS A 65 -4.69 -6.61 14.91
N ALA A 66 -5.03 -6.23 16.14
CA ALA A 66 -4.20 -5.38 16.99
C ALA A 66 -2.83 -6.03 17.30
N HIS A 67 -2.71 -7.35 17.15
CA HIS A 67 -1.49 -8.13 17.36
C HIS A 67 -0.76 -8.57 16.09
N ALA A 68 -1.13 -8.08 14.90
CA ALA A 68 -0.35 -8.36 13.70
C ALA A 68 0.98 -7.59 13.73
N SER A 69 2.10 -8.28 13.50
CA SER A 69 3.44 -7.68 13.32
C SER A 69 3.48 -6.66 12.17
N ASN A 70 2.59 -6.80 11.17
CA ASN A 70 2.43 -5.85 10.06
C ASN A 70 0.94 -5.68 9.73
N PRO A 71 0.20 -4.85 10.47
CA PRO A 71 -1.20 -4.56 10.18
C PRO A 71 -1.30 -3.71 8.92
N SER A 72 -2.41 -3.79 8.20
CA SER A 72 -2.78 -2.76 7.22
C SER A 72 -3.49 -1.64 7.97
N ILE A 73 -2.84 -0.48 8.10
CA ILE A 73 -3.27 0.62 8.98
C ILE A 73 -4.55 1.26 8.44
N LEU A 74 -4.72 1.25 7.12
CA LEU A 74 -5.88 1.82 6.42
C LEU A 74 -6.96 0.78 6.12
N ALA A 75 -6.90 -0.41 6.73
CA ALA A 75 -7.91 -1.44 6.53
C ALA A 75 -9.31 -0.90 6.91
N GLY A 76 -10.25 -0.96 5.96
CA GLY A 76 -11.61 -0.44 6.12
C GLY A 76 -11.79 1.05 5.81
N LEU A 77 -10.70 1.79 5.52
CA LEU A 77 -10.75 3.22 5.18
C LEU A 77 -10.56 3.50 3.69
N VAL A 78 -10.09 2.52 2.91
CA VAL A 78 -9.75 2.69 1.49
C VAL A 78 -10.92 2.25 0.59
N PHE A 79 -11.29 3.11 -0.35
CA PHE A 79 -12.35 2.93 -1.32
C PHE A 79 -11.86 3.30 -2.72
N ASP A 80 -12.53 2.79 -3.75
CA ASP A 80 -12.34 3.24 -5.13
C ASP A 80 -13.27 4.41 -5.50
N GLU A 81 -13.15 4.91 -6.72
CA GLU A 81 -14.01 5.99 -7.26
C GLU A 81 -15.48 5.58 -7.41
N ARG A 82 -15.77 4.28 -7.50
CA ARG A 82 -17.14 3.74 -7.56
C ARG A 82 -17.76 3.64 -6.16
N GLY A 83 -16.97 3.87 -5.12
CA GLY A 83 -17.40 3.79 -3.73
C GLY A 83 -17.34 2.39 -3.13
N GLU A 84 -16.72 1.44 -3.81
CA GLU A 84 -16.48 0.10 -3.29
C GLU A 84 -15.28 0.09 -2.34
N ARG A 85 -15.32 -0.77 -1.33
CA ARG A 85 -14.26 -0.90 -0.33
C ARG A 85 -13.13 -1.78 -0.85
N LEU A 86 -11.89 -1.29 -0.72
CA LEU A 86 -10.73 -2.13 -0.95
C LEU A 86 -10.41 -2.95 0.30
N THR A 87 -10.20 -4.25 0.10
CA THR A 87 -9.87 -5.18 1.18
C THR A 87 -8.36 -5.28 1.36
N ALA A 88 -7.89 -5.27 2.61
CA ALA A 88 -6.49 -5.50 2.93
C ALA A 88 -6.13 -6.98 2.69
N SER A 89 -5.23 -7.24 1.74
CA SER A 89 -4.72 -8.55 1.38
C SER A 89 -3.20 -8.62 1.52
N HIS A 90 -2.65 -9.84 1.52
CA HIS A 90 -1.21 -10.04 1.57
C HIS A 90 -0.79 -11.30 0.81
N ALA A 91 0.42 -11.26 0.27
CA ALA A 91 1.09 -12.41 -0.33
C ALA A 91 2.43 -12.65 0.38
N LYS A 92 2.86 -13.90 0.49
CA LYS A 92 4.17 -14.26 1.06
C LYS A 92 5.02 -14.89 -0.03
N LYS A 93 6.24 -14.40 -0.22
CA LYS A 93 7.25 -15.03 -1.08
C LYS A 93 8.52 -15.19 -0.26
N ARG A 94 8.94 -16.45 -0.06
CA ARG A 94 10.02 -16.82 0.87
C ARG A 94 9.74 -16.24 2.28
N ALA A 95 10.69 -15.50 2.86
CA ALA A 95 10.54 -14.84 4.15
C ALA A 95 9.81 -13.47 4.08
N LYS A 96 9.66 -12.87 2.89
CA LYS A 96 9.11 -11.51 2.75
C LYS A 96 7.60 -11.54 2.53
N ARG A 97 6.87 -10.73 3.30
CA ARG A 97 5.42 -10.52 3.18
C ARG A 97 5.15 -9.20 2.45
N TYR A 98 4.33 -9.27 1.40
CA TYR A 98 3.85 -8.13 0.63
C TYR A 98 2.40 -7.85 1.00
N ARG A 99 2.05 -6.59 1.22
CA ARG A 99 0.72 -6.14 1.63
C ARG A 99 0.10 -5.30 0.52
N TYR A 100 -1.18 -5.51 0.26
CA TYR A 100 -1.92 -4.81 -0.79
C TYR A 100 -3.33 -4.43 -0.32
N TYR A 101 -3.87 -3.36 -0.88
CA TYR A 101 -5.30 -3.07 -0.88
C TYR A 101 -5.85 -3.51 -2.24
N ILE A 102 -6.84 -4.40 -2.24
CA ILE A 102 -7.40 -5.00 -3.45
C ILE A 102 -8.87 -4.61 -3.62
N GLY A 103 -9.27 -4.25 -4.84
CA GLY A 103 -10.67 -4.03 -5.19
C GLY A 103 -11.47 -5.33 -5.21
N THR A 104 -12.80 -5.22 -5.16
CA THR A 104 -13.71 -6.35 -5.31
C THR A 104 -13.60 -6.90 -6.73
N GLN A 105 -13.48 -8.22 -6.89
CA GLN A 105 -13.71 -8.86 -8.19
C GLN A 105 -15.21 -9.01 -8.41
N ASP A 106 -15.69 -8.62 -9.58
CA ASP A 106 -16.99 -9.06 -10.05
C ASP A 106 -16.87 -10.55 -10.44
N PRO A 107 -17.62 -11.48 -9.82
CA PRO A 107 -17.49 -12.91 -10.10
C PRO A 107 -17.79 -13.29 -11.56
N SER A 108 -18.50 -12.42 -12.30
CA SER A 108 -18.82 -12.59 -13.72
C SER A 108 -17.70 -12.19 -14.67
N ASP A 109 -16.66 -11.50 -14.21
CA ASP A 109 -15.62 -10.93 -15.08
C ASP A 109 -14.22 -11.38 -14.63
N GLN A 110 -13.86 -12.60 -15.01
CA GLN A 110 -12.59 -13.24 -14.62
C GLN A 110 -11.36 -12.63 -15.32
N ASP A 111 -11.57 -11.79 -16.34
CA ASP A 111 -10.50 -11.24 -17.21
C ASP A 111 -10.10 -9.79 -16.87
N GLN A 112 -10.80 -9.12 -15.92
CA GLN A 112 -10.36 -7.80 -15.45
C GLN A 112 -9.19 -7.90 -14.45
N ASP A 113 -8.11 -7.20 -14.77
CA ASP A 113 -6.93 -7.00 -13.92
C ASP A 113 -7.35 -6.30 -12.61
N VAL A 114 -7.58 -7.08 -11.55
CA VAL A 114 -7.95 -6.56 -10.21
C VAL A 114 -6.97 -5.49 -9.79
N VAL A 115 -7.48 -4.30 -9.46
CA VAL A 115 -6.66 -3.20 -8.95
C VAL A 115 -6.01 -3.64 -7.64
N ARG A 116 -4.68 -3.74 -7.65
CA ARG A 116 -3.85 -4.07 -6.46
C ARG A 116 -2.95 -2.90 -6.15
N ILE A 117 -3.16 -2.27 -5.01
CA ILE A 117 -2.38 -1.12 -4.56
C ILE A 117 -1.41 -1.56 -3.46
N PRO A 118 -0.10 -1.31 -3.57
CA PRO A 118 0.86 -1.63 -2.51
C PRO A 118 0.53 -0.88 -1.21
N ALA A 119 0.33 -1.61 -0.12
CA ALA A 119 -0.09 -0.99 1.14
C ALA A 119 0.98 -0.07 1.71
N ASN A 120 2.26 -0.42 1.62
CA ASN A 120 3.35 0.42 2.11
C ASN A 120 3.41 1.77 1.40
N GLU A 121 3.19 1.78 0.08
CA GLU A 121 3.27 3.01 -0.72
C GLU A 121 2.06 3.90 -0.47
N LEU A 122 0.85 3.31 -0.41
CA LEU A 122 -0.36 4.06 -0.06
C LEU A 122 -0.30 4.60 1.37
N GLU A 123 0.10 3.80 2.35
CA GLU A 123 0.25 4.23 3.75
C GLU A 123 1.30 5.34 3.90
N GLY A 124 2.42 5.23 3.18
CA GLY A 124 3.45 6.26 3.15
C GLY A 124 2.97 7.57 2.53
N LEU A 125 2.27 7.50 1.39
CA LEU A 125 1.67 8.66 0.75
C LEU A 125 0.67 9.35 1.65
N VAL A 126 -0.26 8.59 2.23
CA VAL A 126 -1.31 9.12 3.10
C VAL A 126 -0.69 9.75 4.33
N SER A 127 0.33 9.12 4.92
CA SER A 127 1.11 9.71 6.02
C SER A 127 1.67 11.09 5.67
N GLN A 128 2.38 11.18 4.54
CA GLN A 128 3.02 12.42 4.10
C GLN A 128 1.98 13.49 3.79
N ALA A 129 0.90 13.13 3.09
CA ALA A 129 -0.17 14.03 2.73
C ALA A 129 -0.90 14.59 3.96
N VAL A 130 -1.19 13.76 4.96
CA VAL A 130 -1.80 14.20 6.22
C VAL A 130 -0.85 15.10 7.00
N GLN A 131 0.44 14.73 7.11
CA GLN A 131 1.45 15.57 7.79
C GLN A 131 1.63 16.94 7.10
N ALA A 132 1.69 16.96 5.77
CA ALA A 132 1.80 18.20 5.00
C ALA A 132 0.58 19.10 5.23
N TRP A 133 -0.62 18.51 5.21
CA TRP A 133 -1.86 19.24 5.49
C TRP A 133 -1.89 19.81 6.91
N LEU A 134 -1.46 19.05 7.92
CA LEU A 134 -1.44 19.50 9.32
C LEU A 134 -0.40 20.58 9.62
N ASN A 135 0.69 20.62 8.86
CA ASN A 135 1.72 21.65 8.99
C ASN A 135 1.36 22.94 8.24
N ASP A 136 0.40 22.87 7.31
CA ASP A 136 -0.13 24.02 6.57
C ASP A 136 -1.21 24.74 7.39
N GLY A 137 -0.77 25.75 8.16
CA GLY A 137 -1.65 26.51 9.04
C GLY A 137 -2.82 27.19 8.32
N SER A 138 -2.66 27.53 7.03
CA SER A 138 -3.73 28.12 6.22
C SER A 138 -4.81 27.09 5.88
N LYS A 139 -4.43 25.87 5.50
CA LYS A 139 -5.39 24.78 5.27
C LYS A 139 -6.11 24.37 6.54
N VAL A 140 -5.39 24.30 7.66
CA VAL A 140 -5.99 24.05 8.98
C VAL A 140 -7.01 25.13 9.31
N MET A 141 -6.66 26.41 9.14
CA MET A 141 -7.56 27.54 9.39
C MET A 141 -8.80 27.53 8.48
N GLN A 142 -8.66 27.21 7.20
CA GLN A 142 -9.79 27.13 6.26
C GLN A 142 -10.76 25.98 6.59
N ALA A 143 -10.24 24.88 7.14
CA ALA A 143 -11.05 23.75 7.59
C ALA A 143 -11.68 23.98 8.96
N MET A 144 -11.36 25.08 9.63
CA MET A 144 -11.98 25.47 10.87
C MET A 144 -13.17 26.38 10.61
N SER A 145 -14.24 26.16 11.37
CA SER A 145 -15.33 27.10 11.51
C SER A 145 -14.86 28.34 12.28
N SER A 146 -15.51 29.48 12.06
CA SER A 146 -15.13 30.77 12.65
C SER A 146 -14.81 30.68 14.16
N GLY A 147 -13.64 31.14 14.55
CA GLY A 147 -13.18 31.19 15.95
C GLY A 147 -12.29 32.40 16.20
N SER A 148 -11.98 32.67 17.46
CA SER A 148 -11.07 33.77 17.82
C SER A 148 -9.64 33.52 17.32
N ALA A 149 -8.84 34.58 17.22
CA ALA A 149 -7.43 34.48 16.81
C ALA A 149 -6.62 33.56 17.74
N ARG A 150 -6.92 33.58 19.05
CA ARG A 150 -6.24 32.74 20.05
C ARG A 150 -6.59 31.26 19.90
N GLU A 151 -7.87 30.94 19.70
CA GLU A 151 -8.31 29.55 19.47
C GLU A 151 -7.75 28.99 18.15
N THR A 152 -7.61 29.86 17.14
CA THR A 152 -7.00 29.49 15.86
C THR A 152 -5.52 29.17 16.02
N GLN A 153 -4.78 29.98 16.78
CA GLN A 153 -3.38 29.72 17.08
C GLN A 153 -3.19 28.39 17.85
N ASP A 154 -3.98 28.17 18.91
CA ASP A 154 -3.89 26.96 19.72
C ASP A 154 -4.19 25.69 18.89
N ARG A 155 -5.13 25.78 17.93
CA ARG A 155 -5.48 24.65 17.05
C ARG A 155 -4.40 24.37 16.01
N ILE A 156 -3.78 25.40 15.43
CA ILE A 156 -2.63 25.23 14.53
C ILE A 156 -1.46 24.55 15.26
N GLU A 157 -1.20 24.94 16.51
CA GLU A 157 -0.18 24.29 17.34
C GLU A 157 -0.50 22.82 17.65
N LYS A 158 -1.75 22.51 18.00
CA LYS A 158 -2.23 21.13 18.18
C LYS A 158 -2.10 20.30 16.89
N ALA A 159 -2.43 20.87 15.73
CA ALA A 159 -2.31 20.20 14.44
C ALA A 159 -0.85 19.84 14.12
N ARG A 160 0.08 20.79 14.34
CA ARG A 160 1.52 20.55 14.19
C ARG A 160 2.05 19.49 15.15
N ALA A 161 1.61 19.52 16.41
CA ALA A 161 1.97 18.50 17.39
C ALA A 161 1.48 17.10 16.97
N LEU A 162 0.27 17.00 16.41
CA LEU A 162 -0.27 15.76 15.87
C LEU A 162 0.53 15.28 14.64
N ALA A 163 0.96 16.19 13.77
CA ALA A 163 1.85 15.86 12.64
C ALA A 163 3.16 15.21 13.13
N GLY A 164 3.75 15.75 14.20
CA GLY A 164 4.92 15.16 14.87
C GLY A 164 4.67 13.74 15.39
N LYS A 165 3.53 13.51 16.06
CA LYS A 165 3.14 12.18 16.57
C LYS A 165 2.89 11.17 15.46
N ILE A 166 2.36 11.59 14.30
CA ILE A 166 2.17 10.73 13.12
C ILE A 166 3.54 10.29 12.56
N LYS A 167 4.53 11.19 12.55
CA LYS A 167 5.90 10.89 12.12
C LYS A 167 6.56 9.84 13.02
N GLU A 168 6.33 9.90 14.33
CA GLU A 168 6.87 8.95 15.30
C GLU A 168 6.14 7.59 15.30
N SER A 169 4.81 7.62 15.23
CA SER A 169 3.99 6.40 15.24
C SER A 169 2.78 6.54 14.33
N LEU A 170 2.97 6.09 13.09
CA LEU A 170 1.94 6.07 12.06
C LEU A 170 0.71 5.26 12.49
N ARG A 171 0.95 4.11 13.11
CA ARG A 171 -0.07 3.12 13.44
C ARG A 171 -1.08 3.63 14.48
N LEU A 172 -0.64 4.46 15.41
CA LEU A 172 -1.48 4.94 16.52
C LEU A 172 -2.31 6.15 16.12
N HIS A 173 -1.72 7.07 15.36
CA HIS A 173 -2.30 8.40 15.17
C HIS A 173 -3.01 8.57 13.81
N LEU A 174 -2.56 7.87 12.76
CA LEU A 174 -3.05 8.14 11.40
C LEU A 174 -4.52 7.75 11.19
N ALA A 175 -4.92 6.57 11.63
CA ALA A 175 -6.26 6.04 11.36
C ALA A 175 -7.37 6.90 11.97
N GLY A 176 -7.12 7.53 13.13
CA GLY A 176 -8.08 8.43 13.77
C GLY A 176 -8.30 9.74 13.00
N CYS A 177 -7.28 10.20 12.27
CA CYS A 177 -7.29 11.44 11.49
C CYS A 177 -8.03 11.31 10.16
N ILE A 178 -8.40 10.10 9.75
CA ILE A 178 -8.90 9.80 8.40
C ILE A 178 -10.32 9.29 8.50
N ARG A 179 -11.25 9.98 7.81
CA ARG A 179 -12.63 9.52 7.67
C ARG A 179 -12.75 8.54 6.50
N ARG A 180 -12.10 8.84 5.37
CA ARG A 180 -12.16 8.02 4.15
C ARG A 180 -10.99 8.32 3.21
N ILE A 181 -10.51 7.31 2.49
CA ILE A 181 -9.56 7.44 1.39
C ILE A 181 -10.23 6.91 0.14
N THR A 182 -10.23 7.71 -0.93
CA THR A 182 -10.73 7.32 -2.24
C THR A 182 -9.56 7.30 -3.21
N VAL A 183 -9.28 6.14 -3.79
CA VAL A 183 -8.20 5.96 -4.76
C VAL A 183 -8.77 5.88 -6.17
N GLY A 184 -8.33 6.80 -7.03
CA GLY A 184 -8.56 6.80 -8.46
C GLY A 184 -7.30 6.46 -9.26
N PRO A 185 -7.41 6.41 -10.60
CA PRO A 185 -6.29 6.10 -11.47
C PRO A 185 -5.20 7.19 -11.47
N ASP A 186 -5.60 8.45 -11.28
CA ASP A 186 -4.76 9.65 -11.40
C ASP A 186 -4.66 10.48 -10.09
N ARG A 187 -5.40 10.09 -9.05
CA ARG A 187 -5.52 10.87 -7.81
C ARG A 187 -5.87 10.01 -6.61
N VAL A 188 -5.43 10.43 -5.43
CA VAL A 188 -5.87 9.91 -4.13
C VAL A 188 -6.50 11.06 -3.36
N ARG A 189 -7.76 10.90 -2.94
CA ARG A 189 -8.47 11.84 -2.08
C ARG A 189 -8.52 11.33 -0.66
N ILE A 190 -8.12 12.16 0.29
CA ILE A 190 -8.05 11.83 1.72
C ILE A 190 -9.01 12.77 2.44
N ALA A 191 -10.17 12.25 2.83
CA ALA A 191 -11.11 12.96 3.68
C ALA A 191 -10.66 12.84 5.14
N LEU A 192 -10.33 13.98 5.74
CA LEU A 192 -9.83 14.03 7.11
C LEU A 192 -10.99 14.07 8.12
N ASN A 193 -10.71 13.63 9.34
CA ASN A 193 -11.65 13.67 10.46
C ASN A 193 -11.40 14.95 11.28
N PRO A 194 -12.21 16.02 11.13
CA PRO A 194 -11.98 17.29 11.82
C PRO A 194 -12.01 17.15 13.35
N ALA A 195 -12.76 16.20 13.90
CA ALA A 195 -12.81 15.96 15.34
C ALA A 195 -11.48 15.44 15.90
N ALA A 196 -10.82 14.54 15.17
CA ALA A 196 -9.51 14.00 15.57
C ALA A 196 -8.37 15.04 15.47
N LEU A 197 -8.60 16.13 14.73
CA LEU A 197 -7.65 17.23 14.57
C LEU A 197 -7.80 18.30 15.65
N GLY A 198 -8.77 18.17 16.57
CA GLY A 198 -9.09 19.21 17.54
C GLY A 198 -9.76 20.44 16.91
N VAL A 199 -10.30 20.29 15.70
CA VAL A 199 -10.93 21.36 14.90
C VAL A 199 -12.44 21.45 15.17
N ALA A 200 -13.06 20.40 15.72
CA ALA A 200 -14.53 20.30 15.87
C ALA A 200 -15.12 20.77 17.21
N GLU A 201 -14.35 21.42 18.11
CA GLU A 201 -14.97 22.03 19.29
C GLU A 201 -15.70 23.31 18.87
N GLY A 202 -17.00 23.18 18.56
CA GLY A 202 -17.89 24.31 18.27
C GLY A 202 -18.99 24.09 17.23
N LEU A 203 -19.05 22.95 16.53
CA LEU A 203 -20.13 22.68 15.57
C LEU A 203 -20.86 21.38 15.86
N GLY A 204 -22.19 21.50 15.88
CA GLY A 204 -23.10 20.38 15.86
C GLY A 204 -22.97 19.56 14.57
N ALA A 205 -23.25 18.28 14.73
CA ALA A 205 -23.61 17.32 13.69
C ALA A 205 -22.61 17.06 12.54
N ALA A 206 -22.46 15.76 12.32
CA ALA A 206 -21.93 14.98 11.21
C ALA A 206 -22.04 15.48 9.73
N ASP A 207 -22.53 16.69 9.44
CA ASP A 207 -23.03 17.13 8.13
C ASP A 207 -22.23 18.25 7.41
N GLU A 208 -21.14 18.79 7.96
CA GLU A 208 -20.19 19.57 7.14
C GLU A 208 -19.29 18.65 6.31
N ASP A 209 -19.09 19.00 5.03
CA ASP A 209 -18.22 18.26 4.11
C ASP A 209 -16.81 18.18 4.71
N PRO A 210 -16.26 16.96 4.93
CA PRO A 210 -14.97 16.82 5.57
C PRO A 210 -13.87 17.46 4.71
N PRO A 211 -12.87 18.12 5.30
CA PRO A 211 -11.75 18.66 4.54
C PRO A 211 -11.07 17.54 3.75
N VAL A 212 -11.03 17.70 2.42
CA VAL A 212 -10.43 16.73 1.50
C VAL A 212 -9.06 17.24 1.07
N ASN A 213 -8.04 16.41 1.30
CA ASN A 213 -6.72 16.61 0.72
C ASN A 213 -6.58 15.73 -0.53
N GLU A 214 -6.34 16.33 -1.69
CA GLU A 214 -6.18 15.62 -2.97
C GLU A 214 -4.70 15.58 -3.37
N VAL A 215 -4.22 14.38 -3.70
CA VAL A 215 -2.84 14.15 -4.14
C VAL A 215 -2.86 13.51 -5.52
N SER A 216 -2.20 14.13 -6.50
CA SER A 216 -2.05 13.56 -7.84
C SER A 216 -1.10 12.37 -7.84
N VAL A 217 -1.57 11.22 -8.34
CA VAL A 217 -0.80 9.98 -8.43
C VAL A 217 -0.93 9.36 -9.82
N LYS A 218 -0.06 8.43 -10.17
CA LYS A 218 -0.28 7.50 -11.27
C LYS A 218 0.01 6.10 -10.76
N LEU A 219 -0.96 5.21 -10.90
CA LEU A 219 -0.72 3.78 -10.73
C LEU A 219 0.05 3.29 -11.96
N GLY A 220 1.27 2.77 -11.77
CA GLY A 220 2.12 2.29 -12.86
C GLY A 220 2.78 0.97 -12.51
N ARG A 221 3.01 0.10 -13.50
CA ARG A 221 3.83 -1.10 -13.33
C ARG A 221 5.32 -0.74 -13.40
N CYS A 222 6.09 -1.05 -12.36
CA CYS A 222 7.55 -0.96 -12.33
C CYS A 222 8.12 -2.38 -12.15
N GLY A 223 8.55 -2.98 -13.28
CA GLY A 223 8.92 -4.41 -13.31
C GLY A 223 7.69 -5.30 -13.08
N MET A 224 7.82 -6.30 -12.19
CA MET A 224 6.70 -7.19 -11.83
C MET A 224 5.73 -6.61 -10.78
N ALA A 225 5.99 -5.40 -10.26
CA ALA A 225 5.21 -4.81 -9.17
C ALA A 225 4.43 -3.59 -9.66
N VAL A 226 3.17 -3.49 -9.27
CA VAL A 226 2.42 -2.23 -9.33
C VAL A 226 3.02 -1.28 -8.30
N ARG A 227 3.24 -0.02 -8.67
CA ARG A 227 3.68 1.07 -7.80
C ARG A 227 2.73 2.26 -7.92
N LEU A 228 2.56 2.97 -6.82
CA LEU A 228 1.85 4.24 -6.72
C LEU A 228 2.86 5.37 -6.90
N ILE A 229 2.86 6.01 -8.06
CA ILE A 229 3.81 7.06 -8.42
C ILE A 229 3.17 8.41 -8.10
N VAL A 230 3.71 9.14 -7.13
CA VAL A 230 3.22 10.49 -6.83
C VAL A 230 3.77 11.47 -7.86
N ASN A 231 2.87 12.20 -8.52
CA ASN A 231 3.24 13.34 -9.36
C ASN A 231 3.11 14.57 -8.48
N THR A 232 4.11 14.84 -7.64
CA THR A 232 4.20 16.15 -7.00
C THR A 232 4.53 17.14 -8.11
N THR A 233 3.65 18.11 -8.36
CA THR A 233 3.98 19.30 -9.16
C THR A 233 5.11 20.14 -8.54
N GLU A 234 5.56 19.77 -7.34
CA GLU A 234 6.83 20.21 -6.80
C GLU A 234 7.97 19.38 -7.38
N ALA A 235 8.68 20.01 -8.33
CA ALA A 235 10.02 19.65 -8.73
C ALA A 235 10.92 19.57 -7.48
N GLY A 236 11.20 18.35 -7.00
CA GLY A 236 12.13 18.16 -5.89
C GLY A 236 11.77 17.14 -4.82
N SER A 237 10.73 16.31 -4.97
CA SER A 237 10.54 15.18 -4.06
C SER A 237 11.70 14.19 -4.21
N ARG A 238 12.77 14.37 -3.41
CA ARG A 238 13.88 13.44 -3.21
C ARG A 238 13.31 12.08 -2.80
N ARG A 239 13.16 11.16 -3.75
CA ARG A 239 12.64 9.82 -3.46
C ARG A 239 13.72 9.05 -2.71
N THR A 240 13.30 8.16 -1.81
CA THR A 240 14.23 7.24 -1.14
C THR A 240 15.02 6.49 -2.22
N PRO A 241 16.37 6.61 -2.24
CA PRO A 241 17.17 5.99 -3.29
C PRO A 241 16.97 4.46 -3.33
N ASP A 242 16.88 3.90 -4.53
CA ASP A 242 16.71 2.45 -4.70
C ASP A 242 18.01 1.73 -4.29
N ALA A 243 18.02 1.16 -3.08
CA ALA A 243 19.19 0.49 -2.51
C ALA A 243 19.71 -0.66 -3.39
N THR A 244 18.82 -1.36 -4.12
CA THR A 244 19.23 -2.41 -5.06
C THR A 244 19.92 -1.84 -6.29
N LEU A 245 19.45 -0.70 -6.79
CA LEU A 245 20.07 -0.01 -7.92
C LEU A 245 21.44 0.56 -7.53
N ILE A 246 21.55 1.17 -6.33
CA ILE A 246 22.81 1.66 -5.79
C ILE A 246 23.81 0.52 -5.59
N ALA A 247 23.40 -0.58 -4.97
CA ALA A 247 24.27 -1.73 -4.75
C ALA A 247 24.78 -2.32 -6.08
N LEU A 248 23.94 -2.31 -7.12
CA LEU A 248 24.33 -2.75 -8.46
C LEU A 248 25.40 -1.84 -9.08
N LEU A 249 25.23 -0.52 -8.98
CA LEU A 249 26.21 0.47 -9.49
C LEU A 249 27.53 0.41 -8.71
N ALA A 250 27.47 0.32 -7.39
CA ALA A 250 28.66 0.15 -6.55
C ALA A 250 29.45 -1.10 -6.98
N LYS A 251 28.77 -2.24 -7.09
CA LYS A 251 29.37 -3.49 -7.53
C LYS A 251 29.97 -3.41 -8.94
N ALA A 252 29.33 -2.68 -9.85
CA ALA A 252 29.87 -2.44 -11.19
C ALA A 252 31.20 -1.67 -11.15
N HIS A 253 31.27 -0.59 -10.37
CA HIS A 253 32.50 0.20 -10.21
C HIS A 253 33.60 -0.60 -9.50
N ASP A 254 33.28 -1.39 -8.49
CA ASP A 254 34.25 -2.25 -7.80
C ASP A 254 34.88 -3.27 -8.77
N TRP A 255 34.04 -3.96 -9.54
CA TRP A 255 34.48 -4.95 -10.52
C TRP A 255 35.30 -4.33 -11.67
N PHE A 256 34.88 -3.16 -12.17
CA PHE A 256 35.65 -2.41 -13.15
C PHE A 256 37.01 -1.99 -12.58
N GLY A 257 37.04 -1.57 -11.30
CA GLY A 257 38.26 -1.26 -10.57
C GLY A 257 39.19 -2.46 -10.40
N GLU A 258 38.68 -3.64 -10.06
CA GLU A 258 39.50 -4.87 -9.95
C GLU A 258 40.13 -5.29 -11.28
N LEU A 259 39.42 -5.13 -12.40
CA LEU A 259 39.93 -5.42 -13.74
C LEU A 259 40.97 -4.40 -14.20
N THR A 260 40.68 -3.11 -14.04
CA THR A 260 41.58 -2.03 -14.46
C THR A 260 42.83 -1.94 -13.60
N SER A 261 42.76 -2.32 -12.32
CA SER A 261 43.93 -2.39 -11.44
C SER A 261 44.77 -3.65 -11.63
N GLY A 262 44.36 -4.59 -12.50
CA GLY A 262 45.02 -5.88 -12.67
C GLY A 262 44.92 -6.83 -11.47
N ARG A 263 44.02 -6.56 -10.51
CA ARG A 263 43.76 -7.49 -9.38
C ARG A 263 43.09 -8.77 -9.85
N ILE A 264 42.37 -8.68 -10.97
CA ILE A 264 41.79 -9.82 -11.68
C ILE A 264 42.20 -9.74 -13.15
N GLU A 265 42.66 -10.87 -13.68
CA GLU A 265 43.24 -10.97 -15.01
C GLU A 265 42.21 -10.89 -16.15
N SER A 266 40.95 -11.29 -15.89
CA SER A 266 39.91 -11.30 -16.92
C SER A 266 38.49 -11.29 -16.35
N VAL A 267 37.54 -10.95 -17.21
CA VAL A 267 36.10 -11.04 -16.88
C VAL A 267 35.69 -12.49 -16.56
N ALA A 268 36.33 -13.49 -17.18
CA ALA A 268 36.05 -14.90 -16.89
C ALA A 268 36.53 -15.30 -15.47
N ALA A 269 37.70 -14.81 -15.07
CA ALA A 269 38.22 -15.01 -13.71
C ALA A 269 37.33 -14.33 -12.67
N LEU A 270 36.87 -13.10 -12.93
CA LEU A 270 35.91 -12.38 -12.09
C LEU A 270 34.58 -13.14 -11.97
N ALA A 271 34.02 -13.60 -13.08
CA ALA A 271 32.76 -14.34 -13.11
C ALA A 271 32.84 -15.63 -12.28
N SER A 272 33.99 -16.33 -12.36
CA SER A 272 34.25 -17.55 -11.59
C SER A 272 34.39 -17.26 -10.09
N LYS A 273 35.14 -16.22 -9.71
CA LYS A 273 35.29 -15.74 -8.32
C LYS A 273 33.93 -15.41 -7.68
N GLU A 274 33.06 -14.74 -8.44
CA GLU A 274 31.77 -14.25 -7.97
C GLU A 274 30.62 -15.23 -8.19
N GLN A 275 30.91 -16.41 -8.75
CA GLN A 275 29.92 -17.46 -9.08
C GLN A 275 28.76 -16.94 -9.95
N VAL A 276 29.06 -16.11 -10.94
CA VAL A 276 28.11 -15.56 -11.91
C VAL A 276 28.47 -15.98 -13.33
N SER A 277 27.55 -15.81 -14.28
CA SER A 277 27.88 -16.02 -15.69
C SER A 277 28.77 -14.91 -16.22
N ALA A 278 29.68 -15.25 -17.15
CA ALA A 278 30.52 -14.26 -17.83
C ALA A 278 29.69 -13.16 -18.52
N GLY A 279 28.56 -13.52 -19.12
CA GLY A 279 27.64 -12.53 -19.73
C GLY A 279 27.01 -11.57 -18.72
N TYR A 280 26.67 -12.04 -17.52
CA TYR A 280 26.20 -11.15 -16.44
C TYR A 280 27.34 -10.23 -15.98
N ALA A 281 28.55 -10.78 -15.79
CA ALA A 281 29.72 -10.00 -15.41
C ALA A 281 30.02 -8.88 -16.41
N THR A 282 30.07 -9.20 -17.70
CA THR A 282 30.25 -8.22 -18.77
C THR A 282 29.20 -7.13 -18.71
N ARG A 283 27.90 -7.48 -18.62
CA ARG A 283 26.81 -6.50 -18.55
C ARG A 283 26.92 -5.60 -17.32
N LEU A 284 27.32 -6.17 -16.18
CA LEU A 284 27.46 -5.39 -14.94
C LEU A 284 28.60 -4.39 -15.05
N ILE A 285 29.77 -4.80 -15.57
CA ILE A 285 30.93 -3.93 -15.73
C ILE A 285 30.61 -2.72 -16.62
N HIS A 286 29.80 -2.91 -17.67
CA HIS A 286 29.38 -1.80 -18.55
C HIS A 286 28.57 -0.72 -17.81
N LEU A 287 27.96 -1.01 -16.67
CA LEU A 287 27.29 0.01 -15.86
C LEU A 287 28.27 1.02 -15.26
N ALA A 288 29.53 0.64 -15.02
CA ALA A 288 30.55 1.56 -14.54
C ALA A 288 30.91 2.64 -15.59
N LEU A 289 30.53 2.44 -16.85
CA LEU A 289 30.78 3.35 -17.98
C LEU A 289 29.59 4.28 -18.28
N MET A 290 28.61 4.30 -17.39
CA MET A 290 27.44 5.17 -17.52
C MET A 290 27.81 6.64 -17.29
N ALA A 291 27.02 7.54 -17.87
CA ALA A 291 27.20 8.97 -17.70
C ALA A 291 27.22 9.36 -16.20
N PRO A 292 28.23 10.10 -15.72
CA PRO A 292 28.40 10.41 -14.29
C PRO A 292 27.17 11.10 -13.66
N ASP A 293 26.50 11.98 -14.40
CA ASP A 293 25.30 12.68 -13.93
C ASP A 293 24.10 11.73 -13.74
N ILE A 294 24.01 10.66 -14.55
CA ILE A 294 22.98 9.63 -14.37
C ILE A 294 23.23 8.85 -13.08
N VAL A 295 24.47 8.46 -12.82
CA VAL A 295 24.87 7.78 -11.59
C VAL A 295 24.58 8.67 -10.37
N GLU A 296 24.94 9.94 -10.44
CA GLU A 296 24.68 10.91 -9.37
C GLU A 296 23.18 11.08 -9.10
N ARG A 297 22.37 11.24 -10.14
CA ARG A 297 20.90 11.33 -10.01
C ARG A 297 20.30 10.04 -9.45
N ILE A 298 20.81 8.87 -9.81
CA ILE A 298 20.38 7.59 -9.22
C ILE A 298 20.69 7.55 -7.73
N VAL A 299 21.91 7.89 -7.33
CA VAL A 299 22.34 7.91 -5.92
C VAL A 299 21.52 8.91 -5.10
N ARG A 300 21.16 10.04 -5.70
CA ARG A 300 20.28 11.06 -5.10
C ARG A 300 18.79 10.67 -5.08
N GLY A 301 18.40 9.57 -5.72
CA GLY A 301 17.00 9.13 -5.84
C GLY A 301 16.17 9.93 -6.86
N GLU A 302 16.84 10.65 -7.76
CA GLU A 302 16.27 11.52 -8.80
C GLU A 302 16.14 10.82 -10.17
N HIS A 303 16.08 9.48 -10.15
CA HIS A 303 15.91 8.67 -11.36
C HIS A 303 14.43 8.42 -11.69
N PRO A 304 14.09 8.13 -12.97
CA PRO A 304 12.74 7.76 -13.35
C PRO A 304 12.23 6.54 -12.56
N PRO A 305 10.96 6.51 -12.12
CA PRO A 305 10.44 5.44 -11.27
C PRO A 305 10.42 4.08 -11.99
N GLN A 306 10.34 4.08 -13.32
CA GLN A 306 10.36 2.88 -14.14
C GLN A 306 11.77 2.28 -14.28
N LEU A 307 12.83 3.00 -13.88
CA LEU A 307 14.21 2.52 -13.92
C LEU A 307 14.50 1.67 -12.69
N THR A 308 14.69 0.37 -12.90
CA THR A 308 15.01 -0.61 -11.85
C THR A 308 16.30 -1.34 -12.21
N ALA A 309 16.97 -1.96 -11.23
CA ALA A 309 18.17 -2.77 -11.45
C ALA A 309 18.00 -3.82 -12.57
N ALA A 310 16.84 -4.50 -12.60
CA ALA A 310 16.53 -5.49 -13.62
C ALA A 310 16.39 -4.87 -15.02
N LYS A 311 15.69 -3.74 -15.12
CA LYS A 311 15.48 -3.04 -16.40
C LYS A 311 16.78 -2.45 -16.93
N LEU A 312 17.59 -1.88 -16.04
CA LEU A 312 18.90 -1.36 -16.35
C LEU A 312 19.81 -2.48 -16.89
N MET A 313 19.87 -3.63 -16.19
CA MET A 313 20.60 -4.79 -16.71
C MET A 313 20.08 -5.22 -18.09
N GLN A 314 18.76 -5.28 -18.29
CA GLN A 314 18.13 -5.69 -19.56
C GLN A 314 18.60 -4.85 -20.76
N TRP A 315 18.84 -3.56 -20.57
CA TRP A 315 19.29 -2.64 -21.61
C TRP A 315 20.80 -2.64 -21.85
N MET A 316 21.56 -3.52 -21.20
CA MET A 316 23.00 -3.63 -21.43
C MET A 316 23.35 -4.36 -22.75
N PRO A 317 24.39 -3.93 -23.46
CA PRO A 317 25.23 -2.75 -23.17
C PRO A 317 24.55 -1.43 -23.58
N LEU A 318 24.76 -0.36 -22.81
CA LEU A 318 24.29 0.98 -23.20
C LEU A 318 25.15 1.55 -24.33
N SER A 319 24.57 2.53 -25.04
CA SER A 319 25.33 3.38 -25.96
C SER A 319 26.53 4.03 -25.26
N GLN A 320 27.65 4.14 -25.95
CA GLN A 320 28.82 4.90 -25.49
C GLN A 320 28.54 6.42 -25.52
N ASP A 321 27.53 6.86 -26.27
CA ASP A 321 27.07 8.25 -26.27
C ASP A 321 26.18 8.53 -25.05
N TRP A 322 26.68 9.36 -24.14
CA TRP A 322 25.96 9.76 -22.93
C TRP A 322 24.65 10.51 -23.21
N SER A 323 24.53 11.24 -24.32
CA SER A 323 23.27 11.88 -24.71
C SER A 323 22.20 10.84 -25.02
N GLU A 324 22.61 9.76 -25.71
CA GLU A 324 21.72 8.63 -25.98
C GLU A 324 21.36 7.87 -24.70
N GLN A 325 22.32 7.68 -23.78
CA GLN A 325 22.02 7.10 -22.47
C GLN A 325 20.93 7.88 -21.73
N ARG A 326 21.00 9.22 -21.71
CA ARG A 326 19.99 10.05 -21.05
C ARG A 326 18.62 9.86 -21.67
N ARG A 327 18.52 9.86 -23.00
CA ARG A 327 17.27 9.63 -23.73
C ARG A 327 16.69 8.24 -23.46
N MET A 328 17.51 7.19 -23.58
CA MET A 328 17.09 5.80 -23.34
C MET A 328 16.62 5.56 -21.90
N LEU A 329 17.31 6.14 -20.94
CA LEU A 329 17.06 5.93 -19.52
C LEU A 329 16.03 6.90 -18.93
N GLY A 330 15.56 7.88 -19.70
CA GLY A 330 14.54 8.86 -19.28
C GLY A 330 15.08 10.00 -18.41
N PHE A 331 16.36 10.34 -18.56
CA PHE A 331 17.02 11.45 -17.87
C PHE A 331 17.10 12.74 -18.71
N GLY A 332 16.75 12.67 -19.99
CA GLY A 332 16.66 13.82 -20.90
C GLY A 332 15.36 14.61 -20.81
#